data_AF-A0A948UTT9-F1
#
_entry.id   AF-A0A948UTT9-F1
#
_cell.length_a   1.000
_cell.length_b   1.000
_cell.length_c   1.000
_cell.angle_alpha   90.00
_cell.angle_beta   90.00
_cell.angle_gamma   90.00
#
_symmetry.space_group_name_H-M   'P 1'
#
loop_
_entity.id
_entity.type
_entity.pdbx_description
1 polymer ?
#
loop_
_entity_poly.entity_id
_entity_poly.type
_entity_poly.pdbx_seq_one_letter_code
_entity_poly.pdbx_strand_id
1 'polypeptide(L)'
;MRTILFILLLSVSLSAALPFTLENLKNLRIYFINKSDFINKQQEAELKEAIAKKLTAAGIVLNATDSSTFMIKIESVHIDTTYVVNVGIAVGEEIITKRKDAVQTLAFTYHANDFIDTKEPYIETLESVHYLVDDFIDLYNEDKE
;
A
#
# COMPACT_ATOMS: atom_id res chain seq x y z
N MET A 1 -27.10 -24.98 -24.02
CA MET A 1 -27.09 -23.51 -23.78
C MET A 1 -27.49 -23.13 -22.36
N ARG A 2 -28.55 -23.71 -21.76
CA ARG A 2 -28.92 -23.44 -20.36
C ARG A 2 -27.80 -23.70 -19.33
N THR A 3 -27.00 -24.74 -19.53
CA THR A 3 -25.92 -25.13 -18.61
C THR A 3 -24.75 -24.13 -18.59
N ILE A 4 -24.50 -23.44 -19.70
CA ILE A 4 -23.43 -22.42 -19.80
C ILE A 4 -23.84 -21.15 -19.05
N LEU A 5 -25.11 -20.79 -19.10
CA LEU A 5 -25.65 -19.63 -18.38
C LEU A 5 -25.53 -19.80 -16.85
N PHE A 6 -25.72 -21.02 -16.34
CA PHE A 6 -25.55 -21.33 -14.92
C PHE A 6 -24.09 -21.25 -14.46
N ILE A 7 -23.14 -21.64 -15.30
CA ILE A 7 -21.70 -21.53 -14.99
C ILE A 7 -21.28 -20.04 -14.96
N LEU A 8 -21.82 -19.23 -15.88
CA LEU A 8 -21.53 -17.79 -15.94
C LEU A 8 -22.09 -17.02 -14.71
N LEU A 9 -23.23 -17.46 -14.17
CA LEU A 9 -23.84 -16.87 -12.97
C LEU A 9 -23.08 -17.20 -11.68
N LEU A 10 -22.38 -18.33 -11.62
CA LEU A 10 -21.55 -18.72 -10.47
C LEU A 10 -20.20 -17.98 -10.42
N SER A 11 -19.71 -17.46 -11.55
CA SER A 11 -18.47 -16.66 -11.59
C SER A 11 -18.62 -15.23 -11.09
N VAL A 12 -19.84 -14.70 -10.95
CA VAL A 12 -20.08 -13.30 -10.54
C VAL A 12 -20.07 -13.11 -9.02
N SER A 13 -20.10 -14.19 -8.23
CA SER A 13 -20.11 -14.13 -6.76
C SER A 13 -18.72 -14.25 -6.13
N LEU A 14 -17.65 -14.35 -6.93
CA LEU A 14 -16.27 -14.29 -6.44
C LEU A 14 -15.85 -12.82 -6.30
N SER A 15 -16.48 -12.09 -5.39
CA SER A 15 -15.89 -10.84 -4.91
C SER A 15 -14.61 -11.22 -4.18
N ALA A 16 -13.46 -10.87 -4.76
CA ALA A 16 -12.17 -11.01 -4.12
C ALA A 16 -12.08 -10.02 -2.95
N ALA A 17 -12.72 -10.34 -1.84
CA ALA A 17 -12.49 -9.64 -0.59
C ALA A 17 -11.02 -9.86 -0.23
N LEU A 18 -10.28 -8.77 -0.03
CA LEU A 18 -8.93 -8.84 0.53
C LEU A 18 -8.99 -9.65 1.84
N PRO A 19 -7.93 -10.41 2.17
CA PRO A 19 -7.93 -11.26 3.37
C PRO A 19 -8.09 -10.46 4.68
N PHE A 20 -7.93 -9.12 4.61
CA PHE A 20 -8.09 -8.18 5.70
C PHE A 20 -8.84 -6.95 5.20
N THR A 21 -9.68 -6.38 6.05
CA THR A 21 -10.31 -5.06 5.84
C THR A 21 -9.48 -3.98 6.55
N LEU A 22 -9.53 -2.76 6.02
CA LEU A 22 -8.94 -1.56 6.60
C LEU A 22 -9.86 -0.89 7.64
N GLU A 23 -11.06 -1.43 7.86
CA GLU A 23 -12.07 -0.92 8.81
C GLU A 23 -11.51 -0.65 10.22
N ASN A 24 -10.56 -1.47 10.68
CA ASN A 24 -9.97 -1.33 12.02
C ASN A 24 -8.71 -0.46 12.06
N LEU A 25 -8.30 0.11 10.93
CA LEU A 25 -7.11 0.94 10.83
C LEU A 25 -7.34 2.32 11.44
N LYS A 26 -6.98 2.46 12.72
CA LYS A 26 -7.22 3.71 13.47
C LYS A 26 -6.12 4.74 13.30
N ASN A 27 -4.87 4.29 13.24
CA ASN A 27 -3.72 5.20 13.21
C ASN A 27 -2.50 4.53 12.58
N LEU A 28 -1.70 5.34 11.87
CA LEU A 28 -0.55 4.89 11.09
C LEU A 28 0.75 5.58 11.51
N ARG A 29 1.85 4.86 11.37
CA ARG A 29 3.21 5.42 11.35
C ARG A 29 3.83 5.19 9.98
N ILE A 30 4.31 6.26 9.36
CA ILE A 30 4.96 6.16 8.05
C ILE A 30 6.42 5.73 8.21
N TYR A 31 6.76 4.62 7.57
CA TYR A 31 8.10 4.09 7.46
C TYR A 31 8.55 4.07 6.01
N PHE A 32 9.74 4.59 5.72
CA PHE A 32 10.25 4.73 4.37
C PHE A 32 11.51 3.90 4.20
N ILE A 33 11.56 3.07 3.16
CA ILE A 33 12.71 2.26 2.78
C ILE A 33 13.12 2.67 1.38
N ASN A 34 14.14 3.51 1.29
CA ASN A 34 14.72 3.91 0.03
C ASN A 34 15.99 3.08 -0.25
N LYS A 35 15.94 2.26 -1.31
CA LYS A 35 17.11 1.55 -1.85
C LYS A 35 17.44 1.99 -3.27
N SER A 36 16.91 3.12 -3.72
CA SER A 36 17.33 3.73 -4.98
C SER A 36 18.51 4.68 -4.79
N ASP A 37 19.20 4.94 -5.88
CA ASP A 37 20.34 5.87 -5.98
C ASP A 37 19.94 7.28 -6.47
N PHE A 38 18.71 7.45 -6.96
CA PHE A 38 18.21 8.70 -7.52
C PHE A 38 17.34 9.53 -6.56
N ILE A 39 16.96 8.99 -5.39
CA ILE A 39 16.25 9.72 -4.33
C ILE A 39 17.21 9.99 -3.18
N ASN A 40 17.50 11.25 -2.90
CA ASN A 40 18.33 11.65 -1.76
C ASN A 40 17.50 11.82 -0.48
N LYS A 41 18.18 12.03 0.66
CA LYS A 41 17.53 12.15 1.97
C LYS A 41 16.59 13.35 2.12
N GLN A 42 16.86 14.44 1.42
CA GLN A 42 15.97 15.60 1.43
C GLN A 42 14.67 15.28 0.67
N GLN A 43 14.79 14.70 -0.53
CA GLN A 43 13.64 14.28 -1.35
C GLN A 43 12.80 13.22 -0.64
N GLU A 44 13.45 12.26 0.05
CA GLU A 44 12.77 11.26 0.89
C GLU A 44 11.94 11.92 2.00
N ALA A 45 12.48 12.96 2.65
CA ALA A 45 11.77 13.70 3.69
C ALA A 45 10.59 14.51 3.13
N GLU A 46 10.78 15.18 1.99
CA GLU A 46 9.74 15.93 1.29
C GLU A 46 8.59 15.02 0.85
N LEU A 47 8.90 13.86 0.26
CA LEU A 47 7.91 12.86 -0.11
C LEU A 47 7.17 12.31 1.12
N LYS A 48 7.90 11.98 2.19
CA LYS A 48 7.28 11.53 3.45
C LYS A 48 6.31 12.56 4.01
N GLU A 49 6.66 13.85 3.98
CA GLU A 49 5.78 14.93 4.41
C GLU A 49 4.55 15.07 3.50
N ALA A 50 4.73 14.97 2.18
CA ALA A 50 3.63 15.02 1.22
C ALA A 50 2.63 13.87 1.45
N ILE A 51 3.12 12.64 1.65
CA ILE A 51 2.26 11.49 1.94
C ILE A 51 1.60 11.63 3.32
N ALA A 52 2.32 12.13 4.33
CA ALA A 52 1.73 12.41 5.63
C ALA A 52 0.54 13.37 5.53
N LYS A 53 0.70 14.48 4.80
CA LYS A 53 -0.38 15.44 4.53
C LYS A 53 -1.56 14.76 3.86
N LYS A 54 -1.32 13.92 2.84
CA LYS A 54 -2.37 13.20 2.10
C LYS A 54 -3.17 12.26 3.01
N LEU A 55 -2.48 11.42 3.79
CA LEU A 55 -3.12 10.50 4.74
C LEU A 55 -3.90 11.25 5.82
N THR A 56 -3.37 12.36 6.36
CA THR A 56 -4.10 13.17 7.33
C THR A 56 -5.34 13.85 6.75
N ALA A 57 -5.29 14.26 5.48
CA ALA A 57 -6.43 14.84 4.78
C ALA A 57 -7.56 13.81 4.56
N ALA A 58 -7.21 12.53 4.41
CA ALA A 58 -8.14 11.41 4.38
C ALA A 58 -8.69 11.01 5.78
N GLY A 59 -8.33 11.75 6.84
CA GLY A 59 -8.81 11.50 8.20
C GLY A 59 -8.03 10.42 8.97
N ILE A 60 -6.87 9.99 8.47
CA ILE A 60 -6.01 9.03 9.16
C ILE A 60 -5.16 9.75 10.21
N VAL A 61 -5.21 9.26 11.46
CA VAL A 61 -4.38 9.79 12.55
C VAL A 61 -2.97 9.22 12.43
N LEU A 62 -1.94 10.09 12.48
CA LEU A 62 -0.54 9.68 12.39
C LEU A 62 0.16 9.68 13.75
N ASN A 63 1.06 8.72 13.96
CA ASN A 63 1.99 8.62 15.10
C ASN A 63 1.32 8.57 16.50
N ALA A 64 0.15 7.93 16.61
CA ALA A 64 -0.44 7.65 17.92
C ALA A 64 0.25 6.45 18.59
N THR A 65 -0.13 6.16 19.83
CA THR A 65 0.28 4.92 20.52
C THR A 65 -0.32 3.72 19.79
N ASP A 66 0.47 2.64 19.66
CA ASP A 66 0.09 1.39 18.99
C ASP A 66 -0.27 1.53 17.49
N SER A 67 0.41 2.44 16.78
CA SER A 67 0.21 2.61 15.34
C SER A 67 0.71 1.46 14.49
N SER A 68 -0.15 1.03 13.58
CA SER A 68 0.19 0.19 12.44
C SER A 68 1.23 0.88 11.55
N THR A 69 2.12 0.10 10.93
CA THR A 69 3.20 0.64 10.10
C THR A 69 2.76 0.75 8.65
N PHE A 70 2.63 1.97 8.14
CA PHE A 70 2.48 2.26 6.72
C PHE A 70 3.88 2.35 6.09
N MET A 71 4.30 1.28 5.43
CA MET A 71 5.60 1.18 4.78
C MET A 71 5.50 1.65 3.33
N ILE A 72 6.44 2.49 2.92
CA ILE A 72 6.72 2.84 1.52
C ILE A 72 8.13 2.34 1.22
N LYS A 73 8.27 1.52 0.18
CA LYS A 73 9.53 0.90 -0.22
C LYS A 73 9.79 1.22 -1.68
N ILE A 74 10.98 1.73 -1.97
CA ILE A 74 11.45 2.02 -3.33
C ILE A 74 12.74 1.25 -3.54
N GLU A 75 12.74 0.39 -4.56
CA GLU A 75 13.89 -0.38 -4.99
C GLU A 75 14.15 -0.09 -6.46
N SER A 76 15.42 0.07 -6.85
CA SER A 76 15.75 0.28 -8.26
C SER A 76 17.02 -0.46 -8.67
N VAL A 77 17.11 -0.72 -9.97
CA VAL A 77 18.33 -1.16 -10.66
C VAL A 77 18.51 -0.30 -11.89
N HIS A 78 19.71 0.24 -12.06
CA HIS A 78 20.09 1.00 -13.25
C HIS A 78 20.67 0.04 -14.31
N ILE A 79 20.10 0.05 -15.52
CA ILE A 79 20.51 -0.79 -16.65
C ILE A 79 20.74 0.12 -17.86
N ASP A 80 22.00 0.24 -18.29
CA ASP A 80 22.46 1.10 -19.38
C ASP A 80 22.06 2.58 -19.25
N THR A 81 20.89 2.94 -19.78
CA THR A 81 20.36 4.31 -19.82
C THR A 81 18.97 4.42 -19.19
N THR A 82 18.44 3.32 -18.63
CA THR A 82 17.11 3.26 -18.01
C THR A 82 17.19 2.69 -16.60
N TYR A 83 16.17 2.99 -15.82
CA TYR A 83 15.96 2.47 -14.48
C TYR A 83 14.77 1.54 -14.48
N VAL A 84 14.97 0.40 -13.84
CA VAL A 84 13.88 -0.49 -13.44
C VAL A 84 13.58 -0.21 -11.97
N VAL A 85 12.38 0.24 -11.66
CA VAL A 85 11.96 0.67 -10.32
C VAL A 85 10.78 -0.17 -9.84
N ASN A 86 10.84 -0.64 -8.61
CA ASN A 86 9.72 -1.27 -7.89
C ASN A 86 9.34 -0.36 -6.72
N VAL A 87 8.13 0.20 -6.79
CA VAL A 87 7.51 0.98 -5.72
C VAL A 87 6.52 0.06 -5.02
N GLY A 88 6.64 -0.07 -3.71
CA GLY A 88 5.73 -0.88 -2.90
C GLY A 88 5.21 -0.09 -1.71
N ILE A 89 3.93 -0.27 -1.40
CA ILE A 89 3.33 0.19 -0.16
C ILE A 89 2.70 -0.98 0.59
N ALA A 90 2.76 -0.94 1.92
CA ALA A 90 2.15 -1.98 2.74
C ALA A 90 1.74 -1.45 4.11
N VAL A 91 0.73 -2.07 4.71
CA VAL A 91 0.37 -1.86 6.11
C VAL A 91 0.75 -3.10 6.90
N GLY A 92 1.67 -2.95 7.85
CA GLY A 92 2.04 -3.98 8.81
C GLY A 92 1.35 -3.75 10.16
N GLU A 93 0.63 -4.76 10.64
CA GLU A 93 -0.13 -4.71 11.90
C GLU A 93 0.18 -5.91 12.78
N GLU A 94 0.03 -5.71 14.08
CA GLU A 94 -0.03 -6.82 15.03
C GLU A 94 -1.48 -7.30 15.13
N ILE A 95 -1.71 -8.57 14.79
CA ILE A 95 -3.04 -9.17 14.73
C ILE A 95 -3.12 -10.32 15.71
N ILE A 96 -4.22 -10.36 16.47
CA ILE A 96 -4.62 -11.53 17.25
C ILE A 96 -5.68 -12.28 16.46
N THR A 97 -5.38 -13.52 16.06
CA THR A 97 -6.34 -14.32 15.28
C THR A 97 -7.57 -14.68 16.12
N LYS A 98 -8.78 -14.65 15.53
CA LYS A 98 -10.04 -15.02 16.20
C LYS A 98 -10.23 -16.55 16.42
N ARG A 99 -9.18 -17.36 16.27
CA ARG A 99 -9.24 -18.82 16.43
C ARG A 99 -9.21 -19.20 17.91
N LYS A 100 -9.66 -20.43 18.23
CA LYS A 100 -9.70 -20.96 19.61
C LYS A 100 -8.34 -20.85 20.31
N ASP A 101 -7.25 -21.09 19.57
CA ASP A 101 -5.87 -20.95 20.04
C ASP A 101 -5.29 -19.62 19.52
N ALA A 102 -5.84 -18.50 19.97
CA ALA A 102 -5.50 -17.17 19.47
C ALA A 102 -3.97 -16.97 19.41
N VAL A 103 -3.43 -16.74 18.21
CA VAL A 103 -2.01 -16.43 17.99
C VAL A 103 -1.86 -14.94 17.74
N GLN A 104 -0.90 -14.32 18.41
CA GLN A 104 -0.43 -12.97 18.15
C GLN A 104 0.66 -13.04 17.07
N THR A 105 0.45 -12.37 15.94
CA THR A 105 1.40 -12.36 14.81
C THR A 105 1.47 -10.98 14.19
N LEU A 106 2.62 -10.66 13.60
CA LEU A 106 2.72 -9.56 12.65
C LEU A 106 2.23 -10.04 11.29
N ALA A 107 1.44 -9.22 10.62
CA ALA A 107 0.93 -9.52 9.29
C ALA A 107 0.85 -8.25 8.45
N PHE A 108 1.01 -8.41 7.13
CA PHE A 108 0.67 -7.37 6.18
C PHE A 108 -0.83 -7.45 5.89
N THR A 109 -1.57 -6.41 6.29
CA THR A 109 -3.02 -6.30 6.06
C THR A 109 -3.35 -5.58 4.76
N TYR A 110 -2.39 -4.84 4.22
CA TYR A 110 -2.45 -4.24 2.90
C TYR A 110 -1.08 -4.36 2.23
N HIS A 111 -1.08 -4.60 0.92
CA HIS A 111 0.12 -4.62 0.10
C HIS A 111 -0.25 -4.31 -1.35
N ALA A 112 0.40 -3.29 -1.91
CA ALA A 112 0.29 -2.94 -3.32
C ALA A 112 1.68 -2.56 -3.85
N ASN A 113 1.92 -2.81 -5.13
CA ASN A 113 3.16 -2.44 -5.78
C ASN A 113 2.94 -2.04 -7.23
N ASP A 114 3.89 -1.27 -7.72
CA ASP A 114 3.96 -0.81 -9.09
C ASP A 114 5.41 -0.92 -9.60
N PHE A 115 5.55 -1.28 -10.87
CA PHE A 115 6.81 -1.60 -11.49
C PHE A 115 6.99 -0.77 -12.77
N ILE A 116 8.09 -0.03 -12.83
CA ILE A 116 8.32 1.03 -13.81
C ILE A 116 9.65 0.78 -14.53
N ASP A 117 9.67 0.91 -15.85
CA ASP A 117 10.88 1.02 -16.66
C ASP A 117 10.93 2.42 -17.27
N THR A 118 11.93 3.21 -16.89
CA THR A 118 11.92 4.66 -17.12
C THR A 118 13.31 5.28 -17.33
N LYS A 119 13.34 6.39 -18.06
CA LYS A 119 14.49 7.30 -18.17
C LYS A 119 14.40 8.50 -17.22
N GLU A 120 13.25 8.70 -16.60
CA GLU A 120 12.94 9.80 -15.67
C GLU A 120 12.60 9.22 -14.28
N PRO A 121 13.53 8.46 -13.65
CA PRO A 121 13.24 7.62 -12.49
C PRO A 121 12.65 8.39 -11.33
N TYR A 122 13.09 9.62 -11.09
CA TYR A 122 12.59 10.42 -9.99
C TYR A 122 11.11 10.75 -10.15
N ILE A 123 10.72 11.34 -11.29
CA ILE A 123 9.36 11.86 -11.51
C ILE A 123 8.36 10.71 -11.52
N GLU A 124 8.63 9.67 -12.31
CA GLU A 124 7.71 8.54 -12.43
C GLU A 124 7.58 7.75 -11.12
N THR A 125 8.66 7.67 -10.32
CA THR A 125 8.56 7.08 -8.97
C THR A 125 7.65 7.89 -8.05
N LEU A 126 7.69 9.23 -8.12
CA LEU A 126 6.79 10.06 -7.30
C LEU A 126 5.33 9.87 -7.70
N GLU A 127 5.06 9.83 -9.01
CA GLU A 127 3.72 9.58 -9.55
C GLU A 127 3.19 8.23 -9.08
N SER A 128 4.02 7.18 -9.18
CA SER A 128 3.68 5.84 -8.71
C SER A 128 3.42 5.77 -7.20
N VAL A 129 4.26 6.41 -6.37
CA VAL A 129 4.01 6.49 -4.92
C VAL A 129 2.67 7.19 -4.64
N HIS A 130 2.38 8.28 -5.33
CA HIS A 130 1.12 9.01 -5.15
C HIS A 130 -0.09 8.19 -5.58
N TYR A 131 0.01 7.52 -6.73
CA TYR A 131 -1.03 6.63 -7.25
C TYR A 131 -1.34 5.51 -6.25
N LEU A 132 -0.32 4.79 -5.77
CA LEU A 132 -0.51 3.71 -4.80
C LEU A 132 -1.12 4.22 -3.48
N VAL A 133 -0.72 5.40 -3.01
CA VAL A 133 -1.29 6.01 -1.80
C VAL A 133 -2.75 6.42 -2.00
N ASP A 134 -3.12 6.89 -3.19
CA ASP A 134 -4.51 7.22 -3.51
C ASP A 134 -5.37 5.96 -3.54
N ASP A 135 -4.92 4.88 -4.19
CA ASP A 135 -5.60 3.59 -4.19
C ASP A 135 -5.83 3.06 -2.75
N PHE A 136 -4.84 3.24 -1.87
CA PHE A 136 -4.97 2.89 -0.46
C PHE A 136 -6.02 3.75 0.27
N ILE A 137 -6.05 5.06 0.01
CA ILE A 137 -7.00 5.99 0.63
C ILE A 137 -8.42 5.68 0.15
N ASP A 138 -8.60 5.38 -1.12
CA ASP A 138 -9.90 5.03 -1.70
C ASP A 138 -10.43 3.75 -1.04
N LEU A 139 -9.62 2.70 -0.96
CA LEU A 139 -10.00 1.47 -0.25
C LEU A 139 -10.29 1.72 1.24
N TYR A 140 -9.49 2.56 1.91
CA TYR A 140 -9.70 2.93 3.31
C TYR A 140 -11.03 3.66 3.53
N ASN A 141 -11.48 4.46 2.56
CA ASN A 141 -12.76 5.14 2.61
C ASN A 141 -13.92 4.20 2.28
N GLU A 142 -13.76 3.32 1.29
CA GLU A 142 -14.76 2.29 0.94
C GLU A 142 -15.06 1.37 2.13
N ASP A 143 -14.04 0.94 2.87
CA ASP A 143 -14.22 0.08 4.06
C ASP A 143 -14.90 0.77 5.25
N LYS A 144 -15.11 2.10 5.19
CA LYS A 144 -15.86 2.86 6.21
C LYS A 144 -17.33 3.07 5.88
N GLU A 145 -17.72 2.91 4.61
CA GLU A 145 -19.11 3.06 4.14
C GLU A 145 -19.95 1.81 4.43
#